data_AF-A0A671QDD8-F1
#
_entry.id   AF-A0A671QDD8-F1
#
_cell.length_a   1.000
_cell.length_b   1.000
_cell.length_c   1.000
_cell.angle_alpha   90.00
_cell.angle_beta   90.00
_cell.angle_gamma   90.00
#
_symmetry.space_group_name_H-M   'P 1'
#
loop_
_entity.id
_entity.type
_entity.pdbx_description
1 polymer ?
#
loop_
_entity_poly.entity_id
_entity_poly.type
_entity_poly.pdbx_seq_one_letter_code
_entity_poly.pdbx_strand_id
1 'polypeptide(L)'
;MCCERPLQLKTPALFKLQDYIHNTCSQPDRRQMMSLACVQLFFAATLWTLPCTATSVAVSSATQLLHLKDASMEALLRNSSDTSAPRTRRKRFISSKDMTAILDYHNRVRSQVFPPAGNMEYMVWDERLAKSAESWAAQCIWDHGPPHVLRHIGQNLSIISGRYRSIIDLVRSWYDERHYFSYPNRCSGSVCTHYTQMVWATSNKIGCAIRRCSNMYVFGSMWKQATFLVCNYSIKGNWVGEAPYKTGKPCSACPSSYGGSCNKNQCDSRSKSRRNASGVRG
;
A
#
# COMPACT_ATOMS: atom_id res chain seq x y z
N MET A 1 -41.61 -16.44 50.03
CA MET A 1 -41.25 -17.82 49.66
C MET A 1 -40.69 -17.81 48.25
N CYS A 2 -39.45 -18.28 48.10
CA CYS A 2 -38.77 -18.62 46.84
C CYS A 2 -39.61 -19.69 46.08
N CYS A 3 -39.50 -20.01 44.78
CA CYS A 3 -38.48 -20.00 43.72
C CYS A 3 -39.28 -19.88 42.38
N GLU A 4 -38.78 -19.59 41.17
CA GLU A 4 -37.53 -19.99 40.52
C GLU A 4 -37.36 -19.20 39.18
N ARG A 5 -36.11 -19.07 38.72
CA ARG A 5 -35.62 -18.61 37.40
C ARG A 5 -34.84 -19.80 36.79
N PRO A 6 -34.26 -19.78 35.56
CA PRO A 6 -34.47 -18.93 34.36
C PRO A 6 -34.38 -19.73 33.01
N LEU A 7 -34.53 -19.04 31.87
CA LEU A 7 -33.54 -19.23 30.79
C LEU A 7 -33.26 -17.90 30.06
N GLN A 8 -31.97 -17.59 29.94
CA GLN A 8 -31.40 -16.38 29.37
C GLN A 8 -30.94 -16.65 27.94
N LEU A 9 -31.24 -15.76 27.00
CA LEU A 9 -30.29 -15.44 25.93
C LEU A 9 -30.09 -13.92 25.88
N LYS A 10 -28.88 -13.50 26.26
CA LYS A 10 -28.33 -12.17 26.08
C LYS A 10 -27.44 -12.17 24.84
N THR A 11 -27.73 -11.28 23.89
CA THR A 11 -26.73 -10.77 22.94
C THR A 11 -26.99 -9.27 22.73
N PRO A 12 -26.08 -8.37 23.12
CA PRO A 12 -26.24 -6.94 22.91
C PRO A 12 -25.67 -6.56 21.54
N ALA A 13 -26.44 -6.80 20.48
CA ALA A 13 -26.14 -6.33 19.13
C ALA A 13 -27.34 -5.63 18.47
N LEU A 14 -28.28 -5.14 19.28
CA LEU A 14 -29.51 -4.47 18.82
C LEU A 14 -29.81 -3.15 19.55
N PHE A 15 -28.81 -2.58 20.22
CA PHE A 15 -28.85 -1.20 20.71
C PHE A 15 -27.62 -0.47 20.22
N LYS A 16 -27.69 0.09 19.00
CA LYS A 16 -26.93 1.26 18.50
C LYS A 16 -27.09 1.46 16.98
N LEU A 17 -28.32 1.37 16.48
CA LEU A 17 -28.68 1.94 15.17
C LEU A 17 -29.87 2.93 15.25
N GLN A 18 -30.29 3.30 16.47
CA GLN A 18 -31.39 4.25 16.70
C GLN A 18 -30.90 5.65 17.12
N ASP A 19 -29.67 5.79 17.64
CA ASP A 19 -29.18 7.08 18.19
C ASP A 19 -28.41 7.97 17.18
N TYR A 20 -28.17 7.49 15.95
CA TYR A 20 -27.49 8.28 14.91
C TYR A 20 -28.46 9.05 14.00
N ILE A 21 -29.76 8.71 14.02
CA ILE A 21 -30.77 9.31 13.13
C ILE A 21 -31.63 10.36 13.87
N HIS A 22 -31.56 10.45 15.21
CA HIS A 22 -32.43 11.37 15.96
C HIS A 22 -31.85 12.78 16.19
N ASN A 23 -30.59 13.07 15.82
CA ASN A 23 -29.91 14.32 16.18
C ASN A 23 -29.67 15.33 15.03
N THR A 24 -30.34 15.19 13.87
CA THR A 24 -30.19 16.14 12.74
C THR A 24 -31.46 16.84 12.29
N CYS A 25 -32.56 16.78 13.05
CA CYS A 25 -33.78 17.53 12.72
C CYS A 25 -34.41 18.16 13.96
N SER A 26 -34.01 19.38 14.30
CA SER A 26 -34.84 20.42 14.93
C SER A 26 -34.02 21.68 15.22
N GLN A 27 -34.13 22.71 14.39
CA GLN A 27 -34.81 23.98 14.73
C GLN A 27 -34.66 25.00 13.57
N PRO A 28 -35.61 25.96 13.42
CA PRO A 28 -35.90 26.69 12.18
C PRO A 28 -35.53 28.20 12.20
N ASP A 29 -35.62 28.80 11.00
CA ASP A 29 -35.88 30.21 10.64
C ASP A 29 -34.99 31.36 11.18
N ARG A 30 -34.38 32.13 10.26
CA ARG A 30 -35.06 33.30 9.66
C ARG A 30 -34.29 33.87 8.46
N ARG A 31 -35.07 34.19 7.43
CA ARG A 31 -34.78 34.74 6.10
C ARG A 31 -34.36 36.21 6.12
N GLN A 32 -33.50 36.59 5.16
CA GLN A 32 -33.56 37.84 4.38
C GLN A 32 -32.75 37.62 3.10
N MET A 33 -33.42 37.20 2.02
CA MET A 33 -33.95 38.01 0.91
C MET A 33 -32.89 38.44 -0.11
N MET A 34 -32.85 37.65 -1.19
CA MET A 34 -32.44 38.04 -2.53
C MET A 34 -33.18 39.30 -3.00
N SER A 35 -32.48 40.23 -3.64
CA SER A 35 -32.88 40.88 -4.91
C SER A 35 -31.96 42.05 -5.20
N LEU A 36 -31.34 42.07 -6.39
CA LEU A 36 -31.24 43.21 -7.32
C LEU A 36 -30.08 42.98 -8.30
N ALA A 37 -30.43 42.33 -9.41
CA ALA A 37 -29.79 42.59 -10.69
C ALA A 37 -30.04 44.04 -11.12
N CYS A 38 -29.27 44.48 -12.12
CA CYS A 38 -29.23 45.81 -12.76
C CYS A 38 -28.32 46.83 -12.06
N VAL A 39 -27.22 47.18 -12.73
CA VAL A 39 -26.98 48.51 -13.33
C VAL A 39 -25.46 48.64 -13.63
N GLN A 40 -25.16 48.62 -14.94
CA GLN A 40 -24.04 49.29 -15.64
C GLN A 40 -22.76 48.47 -15.95
N LEU A 41 -22.80 47.80 -17.09
CA LEU A 41 -21.68 47.76 -18.04
C LEU A 41 -21.70 49.03 -18.91
N PHE A 42 -20.52 49.37 -19.45
CA PHE A 42 -20.22 50.33 -20.53
C PHE A 42 -19.79 51.74 -20.12
N PHE A 43 -18.48 52.02 -20.21
CA PHE A 43 -17.94 52.91 -21.24
C PHE A 43 -16.58 52.40 -21.71
N ALA A 44 -16.46 52.20 -23.02
CA ALA A 44 -15.27 51.79 -23.74
C ALA A 44 -14.60 52.99 -24.41
N ALA A 45 -13.30 52.83 -24.70
CA ALA A 45 -12.52 53.54 -25.74
C ALA A 45 -12.45 55.08 -25.60
N THR A 46 -11.28 55.67 -25.45
CA THR A 46 -10.38 55.91 -26.58
C THR A 46 -9.14 56.65 -26.05
N LEU A 47 -7.94 56.15 -26.38
CA LEU A 47 -6.85 56.99 -26.89
C LEU A 47 -5.80 56.07 -27.51
N TRP A 48 -5.80 56.10 -28.83
CA TRP A 48 -4.96 55.37 -29.75
C TRP A 48 -3.65 56.15 -30.00
N THR A 49 -2.63 55.38 -30.36
CA THR A 49 -1.57 55.68 -31.34
C THR A 49 -0.42 56.64 -30.96
N LEU A 50 0.83 56.15 -31.00
CA LEU A 50 1.71 56.14 -32.20
C LEU A 50 3.05 55.40 -31.87
N PRO A 51 3.90 55.09 -32.88
CA PRO A 51 4.55 53.78 -33.06
C PRO A 51 6.07 53.80 -32.86
N CYS A 52 6.69 52.62 -32.69
CA CYS A 52 8.04 52.39 -33.23
C CYS A 52 8.39 50.89 -33.31
N THR A 53 8.42 50.41 -34.56
CA THR A 53 9.37 49.45 -35.14
C THR A 53 9.77 48.23 -34.31
N ALA A 54 9.07 47.12 -34.53
CA ALA A 54 9.66 45.80 -34.34
C ALA A 54 10.58 45.50 -35.53
N THR A 55 11.90 45.60 -35.33
CA THR A 55 12.86 44.90 -36.19
C THR A 55 12.72 43.41 -35.88
N SER A 56 12.12 42.65 -36.79
CA SER A 56 12.17 41.20 -36.77
C SER A 56 13.60 40.75 -37.07
N VAL A 57 14.39 40.49 -36.04
CA VAL A 57 15.61 39.70 -36.21
C VAL A 57 15.16 38.24 -36.32
N ALA A 58 15.19 37.70 -37.53
CA ALA A 58 15.05 36.28 -37.77
C ALA A 58 16.24 35.57 -37.10
N VAL A 59 15.99 34.92 -35.96
CA VAL A 59 17.00 34.07 -35.32
C VAL A 59 16.84 32.66 -35.90
N SER A 60 17.86 32.24 -36.63
CA SER A 60 17.96 30.90 -37.20
C SER A 60 18.19 29.87 -36.09
N SER A 61 17.30 28.87 -36.05
CA SER A 61 17.44 27.57 -35.40
C SER A 61 17.41 27.50 -33.86
N ALA A 62 16.49 26.67 -33.34
CA ALA A 62 16.23 26.39 -31.92
C ALA A 62 17.35 25.66 -31.16
N THR A 63 18.52 25.46 -31.77
CA THR A 63 19.65 24.73 -31.20
C THR A 63 20.54 25.59 -30.28
N GLN A 64 20.49 26.92 -30.38
CA GLN A 64 21.31 27.80 -29.53
C GLN A 64 20.72 28.11 -28.14
N LEU A 65 19.40 27.93 -27.92
CA LEU A 65 18.79 28.16 -26.60
C LEU A 65 19.00 26.99 -25.62
N LEU A 66 19.43 25.83 -26.13
CA LEU A 66 19.68 24.62 -25.34
C LEU A 66 21.10 24.60 -24.73
N HIS A 67 22.07 25.30 -25.32
CA HIS A 67 23.46 25.27 -24.83
C HIS A 67 23.79 26.23 -23.69
N LEU A 68 23.00 27.29 -23.48
CA LEU A 68 23.21 28.19 -22.31
C LEU A 68 22.61 27.64 -21.01
N LYS A 69 21.70 26.64 -21.09
CA LYS A 69 21.10 26.00 -19.91
C LYS A 69 21.97 24.88 -19.33
N ASP A 70 22.72 24.17 -20.18
CA ASP A 70 23.57 23.05 -19.72
C ASP A 70 24.82 23.51 -18.96
N ALA A 71 25.51 24.55 -19.43
CA ALA A 71 26.75 24.99 -18.80
C ALA A 71 26.55 25.59 -17.39
N SER A 72 25.39 26.20 -17.11
CA SER A 72 25.07 26.78 -15.80
C SER A 72 24.56 25.74 -14.80
N MET A 73 23.85 24.71 -15.26
CA MET A 73 23.39 23.62 -14.39
C MET A 73 24.47 22.61 -14.03
N GLU A 74 25.43 22.36 -14.92
CA GLU A 74 26.63 21.59 -14.59
C GLU A 74 27.50 22.29 -13.52
N ALA A 75 27.62 23.62 -13.57
CA ALA A 75 28.38 24.39 -12.59
C ALA A 75 27.73 24.42 -11.20
N LEU A 76 26.40 24.40 -11.12
CA LEU A 76 25.66 24.33 -9.85
C LEU A 76 25.62 22.91 -9.25
N LEU A 77 25.68 21.86 -10.08
CA LEU A 77 25.77 20.47 -9.62
C LEU A 77 27.18 20.07 -9.16
N ARG A 78 28.23 20.71 -9.70
CA ARG A 78 29.63 20.49 -9.29
C ARG A 78 29.99 21.05 -7.91
N ASN A 79 29.24 22.05 -7.42
CA ASN A 79 29.51 22.69 -6.12
C ASN A 79 28.77 22.06 -4.92
N SER A 80 28.00 20.99 -5.12
CA SER A 80 27.24 20.33 -4.03
C SER A 80 27.80 18.98 -3.58
N SER A 81 29.05 18.64 -3.93
CA SER A 81 29.71 17.43 -3.45
C SER A 81 30.93 17.75 -2.59
N ASP A 82 30.77 18.42 -1.45
CA ASP A 82 31.52 18.06 -0.24
C ASP A 82 30.95 18.75 1.01
N THR A 83 29.94 18.13 1.60
CA THR A 83 29.73 18.26 3.04
C THR A 83 29.50 16.86 3.54
N SER A 84 30.56 16.24 4.04
CA SER A 84 30.51 15.03 4.84
C SER A 84 29.79 15.31 6.17
N ALA A 85 28.50 15.66 6.10
CA ALA A 85 27.60 15.53 7.23
C ALA A 85 27.56 14.03 7.59
N PRO A 86 27.64 13.66 8.87
CA PRO A 86 27.54 12.27 9.26
C PRO A 86 26.18 11.76 8.75
N ARG A 87 26.17 10.85 7.76
CA ARG A 87 24.95 10.10 7.41
C ARG A 87 24.67 9.21 8.62
N THR A 88 23.99 9.76 9.61
CA THR A 88 23.40 8.98 10.69
C THR A 88 22.56 7.91 10.01
N ARG A 89 22.99 6.65 10.15
CA ARG A 89 22.36 5.51 9.50
C ARG A 89 20.94 5.43 10.07
N ARG A 90 19.95 6.02 9.38
CA ARG A 90 18.56 6.04 9.85
C ARG A 90 18.16 4.62 10.20
N LYS A 91 17.86 4.39 11.49
CA LYS A 91 17.49 3.07 11.99
C LYS A 91 16.20 2.65 11.29
N ARG A 92 16.28 1.58 10.48
CA ARG A 92 15.11 1.02 9.78
C ARG A 92 14.06 0.61 10.81
N PHE A 93 12.79 0.80 10.46
CA PHE A 93 11.66 0.37 11.30
C PHE A 93 11.43 -1.15 11.21
N ILE A 94 12.31 -1.91 10.56
CA ILE A 94 12.30 -3.36 10.58
C ILE A 94 13.75 -3.88 10.49
N SER A 95 14.07 -4.95 11.22
CA SER A 95 15.40 -5.55 11.21
C SER A 95 15.62 -6.42 9.97
N SER A 96 16.86 -6.58 9.50
CA SER A 96 17.16 -7.47 8.36
C SER A 96 16.75 -8.93 8.62
N LYS A 97 16.81 -9.37 9.88
CA LYS A 97 16.34 -10.68 10.30
C LYS A 97 14.82 -10.81 10.09
N ASP A 98 14.07 -9.81 10.51
CA ASP A 98 12.61 -9.80 10.37
C ASP A 98 12.18 -9.67 8.90
N MET A 99 12.86 -8.83 8.11
CA MET A 99 12.63 -8.73 6.67
C MET A 99 12.75 -10.09 5.98
N THR A 100 13.84 -10.82 6.28
CA THR A 100 14.09 -12.16 5.73
C THR A 100 13.03 -13.14 6.21
N ALA A 101 12.71 -13.14 7.51
CA ALA A 101 11.69 -14.02 8.07
C ALA A 101 10.32 -13.81 7.41
N ILE A 102 9.87 -12.56 7.26
CA ILE A 102 8.60 -12.24 6.57
C ILE A 102 8.63 -12.75 5.14
N LEU A 103 9.70 -12.46 4.38
CA LEU A 103 9.80 -12.84 2.97
C LEU A 103 9.80 -14.36 2.79
N ASP A 104 10.56 -15.07 3.61
CA ASP A 104 10.63 -16.54 3.57
C ASP A 104 9.31 -17.18 3.98
N TYR A 105 8.62 -16.60 4.97
CA TYR A 105 7.29 -17.05 5.37
C TYR A 105 6.28 -16.92 4.23
N HIS A 106 6.26 -15.77 3.54
CA HIS A 106 5.39 -15.54 2.38
C HIS A 106 5.67 -16.54 1.26
N ASN A 107 6.94 -16.69 0.85
CA ASN A 107 7.29 -17.63 -0.22
C ASN A 107 7.02 -19.09 0.16
N ARG A 108 7.13 -19.45 1.45
CA ARG A 108 6.75 -20.79 1.92
C ARG A 108 5.24 -21.02 1.78
N VAL A 109 4.40 -20.13 2.30
CA VAL A 109 2.94 -20.32 2.21
C VAL A 109 2.44 -20.30 0.76
N ARG A 110 3.02 -19.44 -0.08
CA ARG A 110 2.74 -19.38 -1.53
C ARG A 110 3.05 -20.69 -2.26
N SER A 111 4.10 -21.40 -1.85
CA SER A 111 4.48 -22.70 -2.43
C SER A 111 3.60 -23.89 -2.02
N GLN A 112 2.72 -23.70 -1.02
CA GLN A 112 1.95 -24.75 -0.34
C GLN A 112 0.44 -24.56 -0.45
N VAL A 113 -0.02 -23.66 -1.33
CA VAL A 113 -1.45 -23.39 -1.51
C VAL A 113 -2.20 -24.62 -2.04
N PHE A 114 -3.45 -24.74 -1.62
CA PHE A 114 -4.40 -25.71 -2.16
C PHE A 114 -5.69 -25.00 -2.60
N PRO A 115 -6.21 -25.26 -3.81
CA PRO A 115 -5.62 -26.09 -4.87
C PRO A 115 -4.25 -25.57 -5.37
N PRO A 116 -3.39 -26.41 -5.98
CA PRO A 116 -2.07 -25.97 -6.45
C PRO A 116 -2.17 -24.84 -7.49
N ALA A 117 -1.25 -23.89 -7.41
CA ALA A 117 -1.19 -22.73 -8.29
C ALA A 117 -0.25 -22.96 -9.49
N GLY A 118 -0.75 -22.71 -10.70
CA GLY A 118 0.06 -22.80 -11.93
C GLY A 118 0.92 -21.56 -12.19
N ASN A 119 0.55 -20.39 -11.66
CA ASN A 119 1.14 -19.09 -12.00
C ASN A 119 1.74 -18.33 -10.80
N MET A 120 2.01 -18.99 -9.68
CA MET A 120 2.49 -18.31 -8.46
C MET A 120 3.88 -17.72 -8.68
N GLU A 121 4.00 -16.39 -8.70
CA GLU A 121 5.30 -15.72 -8.84
C GLU A 121 6.08 -15.73 -7.52
N TYR A 122 7.40 -15.90 -7.60
CA TYR A 122 8.25 -15.77 -6.41
C TYR A 122 8.27 -14.33 -5.92
N MET A 123 8.05 -14.14 -4.62
CA MET A 123 8.01 -12.82 -4.00
C MET A 123 9.40 -12.35 -3.58
N VAL A 124 9.76 -11.10 -3.89
CA VAL A 124 11.01 -10.45 -3.48
C VAL A 124 10.76 -9.24 -2.58
N TRP A 125 11.77 -8.85 -1.80
CA TRP A 125 11.68 -7.63 -1.00
C TRP A 125 11.86 -6.39 -1.87
N ASP A 126 11.04 -5.36 -1.65
CA ASP A 126 11.15 -4.05 -2.30
C ASP A 126 11.29 -2.93 -1.25
N GLU A 127 12.44 -2.26 -1.26
CA GLU A 127 12.76 -1.21 -0.28
C GLU A 127 11.88 0.05 -0.44
N ARG A 128 11.29 0.30 -1.61
CA ARG A 128 10.36 1.43 -1.80
C ARG A 128 9.02 1.13 -1.12
N LEU A 129 8.53 -0.10 -1.25
CA LEU A 129 7.34 -0.56 -0.52
C LEU A 129 7.56 -0.51 1.00
N ALA A 130 8.75 -0.91 1.47
CA ALA A 130 9.11 -0.85 2.89
C ALA A 130 9.17 0.60 3.41
N LYS A 131 9.74 1.53 2.65
CA LYS A 131 9.76 2.96 3.00
C LYS A 131 8.36 3.57 3.04
N SER A 132 7.49 3.17 2.12
CA SER A 132 6.08 3.57 2.12
C SER A 132 5.36 3.01 3.36
N ALA A 133 5.57 1.74 3.68
CA ALA A 133 5.02 1.10 4.88
C ALA A 133 5.52 1.77 6.17
N GLU A 134 6.79 2.16 6.22
CA GLU A 134 7.39 2.91 7.34
C GLU A 134 6.69 4.25 7.54
N SER A 135 6.43 4.97 6.46
CA SER A 135 5.76 6.28 6.49
C SER A 135 4.33 6.18 7.01
N TRP A 136 3.63 5.08 6.68
CA TRP A 136 2.28 4.82 7.20
C TRP A 136 2.29 4.31 8.65
N ALA A 137 3.14 3.35 8.98
CA ALA A 137 3.28 2.81 10.33
C ALA A 137 3.64 3.90 11.35
N ALA A 138 4.40 4.93 10.93
CA ALA A 138 4.74 6.08 11.76
C ALA A 138 3.52 6.91 12.21
N GLN A 139 2.40 6.85 11.49
CA GLN A 139 1.18 7.60 11.83
C GLN A 139 0.47 7.02 13.06
N CYS A 140 0.70 5.75 13.40
CA CYS A 140 0.03 5.08 14.50
C CYS A 140 -1.50 5.17 14.43
N ILE A 141 -2.04 5.03 13.20
CA ILE A 141 -3.47 4.98 12.90
C ILE A 141 -3.82 3.55 12.52
N TRP A 142 -4.80 2.94 13.19
CA TRP A 142 -5.32 1.62 12.85
C TRP A 142 -6.29 1.72 11.66
N ASP A 143 -5.75 2.02 10.49
CA ASP A 143 -6.49 2.07 9.24
C ASP A 143 -5.56 1.84 8.05
N HIS A 144 -6.12 1.54 6.88
CA HIS A 144 -5.40 1.40 5.64
C HIS A 144 -4.98 2.76 5.07
N GLY A 145 -3.75 2.87 4.58
CA GLY A 145 -3.34 4.07 3.86
C GLY A 145 -1.88 4.16 3.42
N PRO A 146 -1.49 5.32 2.85
CA PRO A 146 -2.37 6.45 2.53
C PRO A 146 -3.25 6.14 1.28
N PRO A 147 -4.48 6.67 1.18
CA PRO A 147 -5.45 6.26 0.14
C PRO A 147 -4.96 6.36 -1.31
N HIS A 148 -4.16 7.37 -1.63
CA HIS A 148 -3.64 7.57 -2.99
C HIS A 148 -2.65 6.46 -3.41
N VAL A 149 -1.87 5.92 -2.47
CA VAL A 149 -0.93 4.82 -2.73
C VAL A 149 -1.68 3.51 -2.90
N LEU A 150 -2.74 3.28 -2.12
CA LEU A 150 -3.53 2.04 -2.14
C LEU A 150 -4.29 1.78 -3.44
N ARG A 151 -4.38 2.77 -4.34
CA ARG A 151 -4.86 2.58 -5.72
C ARG A 151 -3.98 1.65 -6.54
N HIS A 152 -2.69 1.55 -6.19
CA HIS A 152 -1.68 0.84 -6.98
C HIS A 152 -1.03 -0.34 -6.25
N ILE A 153 -1.18 -0.42 -4.93
CA ILE A 153 -0.57 -1.47 -4.11
C ILE A 153 -1.62 -2.18 -3.23
N GLY A 154 -1.28 -3.38 -2.79
CA GLY A 154 -1.95 -4.07 -1.69
C GLY A 154 -1.37 -3.65 -0.34
N GLN A 155 -2.13 -3.85 0.74
CA GLN A 155 -1.66 -3.61 2.10
C GLN A 155 -2.31 -4.58 3.09
N ASN A 156 -1.49 -5.24 3.91
CA ASN A 156 -1.95 -5.97 5.09
C ASN A 156 -1.45 -5.26 6.36
N LEU A 157 -2.31 -5.27 7.38
CA LEU A 157 -2.07 -4.63 8.67
C LEU A 157 -2.15 -5.67 9.78
N SER A 158 -1.28 -5.56 10.77
CA SER A 158 -1.34 -6.39 11.98
C SER A 158 -1.02 -5.55 13.20
N ILE A 159 -1.74 -5.80 14.28
CA ILE A 159 -1.61 -5.05 15.53
C ILE A 159 -1.65 -6.02 16.71
N ILE A 160 -0.75 -5.80 17.67
CA ILE A 160 -0.75 -6.53 18.94
C ILE A 160 -0.47 -5.57 20.09
N SER A 161 -1.13 -5.79 21.23
CA SER A 161 -0.78 -5.13 22.48
C SER A 161 0.33 -5.91 23.20
N GLY A 162 1.25 -5.21 23.87
CA GLY A 162 2.30 -5.87 24.65
C GLY A 162 3.49 -6.38 23.83
N ARG A 163 3.99 -7.57 24.16
CA ARG A 163 5.20 -8.19 23.58
C ARG A 163 4.80 -9.31 22.61
N TYR A 164 5.57 -9.47 21.55
CA TYR A 164 5.50 -10.61 20.63
C TYR A 164 6.85 -11.36 20.66
N ARG A 165 6.86 -12.66 20.33
CA ARG A 165 8.10 -13.47 20.35
C ARG A 165 8.83 -13.43 19.02
N SER A 166 8.07 -13.45 17.93
CA SER A 166 8.60 -13.43 16.56
C SER A 166 7.74 -12.55 15.67
N ILE A 167 8.36 -11.84 14.71
CA ILE A 167 7.62 -11.08 13.69
C ILE A 167 6.61 -11.96 12.94
N ILE A 168 6.89 -13.26 12.85
CA ILE A 168 6.01 -14.24 12.23
C ILE A 168 4.67 -14.38 12.96
N ASP A 169 4.61 -14.11 14.26
CA ASP A 169 3.35 -14.19 15.01
C ASP A 169 2.32 -13.17 14.48
N LEU A 170 2.79 -12.00 13.99
CA LEU A 170 1.96 -10.96 13.38
C LEU A 170 1.49 -11.30 11.97
N VAL A 171 2.27 -12.11 11.24
CA VAL A 171 2.01 -12.51 9.85
C VAL A 171 1.23 -13.84 9.79
N ARG A 172 1.40 -14.71 10.78
CA ARG A 172 0.72 -16.00 10.87
C ARG A 172 -0.79 -15.82 10.97
N SER A 173 -1.27 -14.81 11.70
CA SER A 173 -2.71 -14.52 11.80
C SER A 173 -3.35 -14.25 10.44
N TRP A 174 -2.63 -13.59 9.52
CA TRP A 174 -3.09 -13.40 8.14
C TRP A 174 -3.20 -14.73 7.40
N TYR A 175 -2.23 -15.62 7.58
CA TYR A 175 -2.26 -16.94 6.94
C TYR A 175 -3.36 -17.84 7.49
N ASP A 176 -3.64 -17.77 8.79
CA ASP A 176 -4.66 -18.59 9.44
C ASP A 176 -6.07 -18.28 8.92
N GLU A 177 -6.29 -17.12 8.30
CA GLU A 177 -7.55 -16.82 7.62
C GLU A 177 -7.87 -17.78 6.45
N ARG A 178 -6.90 -18.59 5.99
CA ARG A 178 -7.15 -19.69 5.04
C ARG A 178 -8.25 -20.64 5.51
N HIS A 179 -8.46 -20.77 6.82
CA HIS A 179 -9.52 -21.59 7.40
C HIS A 179 -10.93 -21.05 7.11
N TYR A 180 -11.03 -19.77 6.74
CA TYR A 180 -12.26 -19.08 6.36
C TYR A 180 -12.34 -18.79 4.85
N PHE A 181 -11.32 -19.17 4.09
CA PHE A 181 -11.29 -18.97 2.65
C PHE A 181 -11.63 -20.27 1.92
N SER A 182 -12.47 -20.16 0.90
CA SER A 182 -12.74 -21.23 -0.06
C SER A 182 -12.45 -20.72 -1.46
N TYR A 183 -11.53 -21.40 -2.15
CA TYR A 183 -11.20 -21.12 -3.55
C TYR A 183 -12.48 -21.25 -4.41
N PRO A 184 -12.70 -20.39 -5.43
CA PRO A 184 -11.80 -19.35 -5.93
C PRO A 184 -11.78 -18.04 -5.15
N ASN A 185 -12.88 -17.66 -4.50
CA ASN A 185 -13.07 -16.28 -4.03
C ASN A 185 -14.14 -16.15 -2.92
N ARG A 186 -14.42 -17.23 -2.18
CA ARG A 186 -15.44 -17.23 -1.11
C ARG A 186 -14.82 -17.06 0.27
N CYS A 187 -15.43 -16.23 1.09
CA CYS A 187 -15.03 -15.93 2.46
C CYS A 187 -16.19 -16.28 3.41
N SER A 188 -15.97 -17.21 4.35
CA SER A 188 -16.99 -17.65 5.32
C SER A 188 -16.85 -17.00 6.70
N GLY A 189 -15.70 -16.37 6.98
CA GLY A 189 -15.41 -15.64 8.21
C GLY A 189 -15.57 -14.13 8.04
N SER A 190 -15.29 -13.39 9.12
CA SER A 190 -15.32 -11.91 9.09
C SER A 190 -14.24 -11.31 8.18
N VAL A 191 -13.09 -11.98 8.06
CA VAL A 191 -11.96 -11.54 7.23
C VAL A 191 -11.22 -12.75 6.66
N CYS A 192 -10.92 -12.72 5.37
CA CYS A 192 -9.95 -13.62 4.72
C CYS A 192 -9.07 -12.92 3.68
N THR A 193 -9.17 -11.60 3.59
CA THR A 193 -8.50 -10.79 2.58
C THR A 193 -7.00 -10.66 2.84
N HIS A 194 -6.54 -10.84 4.09
CA HIS A 194 -5.11 -10.85 4.35
C HIS A 194 -4.48 -12.12 3.79
N TYR A 195 -5.12 -13.28 3.99
CA TYR A 195 -4.67 -14.54 3.39
C TYR A 195 -4.59 -14.44 1.87
N THR A 196 -5.66 -14.00 1.21
CA THR A 196 -5.70 -13.92 -0.26
C THR A 196 -4.63 -12.98 -0.81
N GLN A 197 -4.30 -11.89 -0.11
CA GLN A 197 -3.19 -11.01 -0.48
C GLN A 197 -1.83 -11.71 -0.34
N MET A 198 -1.60 -12.48 0.72
CA MET A 198 -0.33 -13.23 0.89
C MET A 198 -0.10 -14.20 -0.26
N VAL A 199 -1.17 -14.84 -0.74
CA VAL A 199 -1.12 -15.85 -1.81
C VAL A 199 -1.51 -15.29 -3.18
N TRP A 200 -1.52 -13.97 -3.37
CA TRP A 200 -1.86 -13.37 -4.66
C TRP A 200 -0.73 -13.59 -5.67
N ALA A 201 -0.98 -14.35 -6.74
CA ALA A 201 0.04 -14.85 -7.66
C ALA A 201 0.93 -13.74 -8.24
N THR A 202 0.33 -12.63 -8.68
CA THR A 202 1.04 -11.52 -9.33
C THR A 202 1.64 -10.50 -8.35
N SER A 203 1.34 -10.61 -7.05
CA SER A 203 2.00 -9.80 -6.02
C SER A 203 3.39 -10.38 -5.73
N ASN A 204 4.36 -10.06 -6.59
CA ASN A 204 5.72 -10.58 -6.54
C ASN A 204 6.70 -9.69 -5.77
N LYS A 205 6.23 -8.60 -5.16
CA LYS A 205 7.01 -7.70 -4.30
C LYS A 205 6.31 -7.43 -2.99
N ILE A 206 7.09 -7.40 -1.91
CA ILE A 206 6.62 -7.01 -0.58
C ILE A 206 7.62 -6.05 0.08
N GLY A 207 7.12 -5.11 0.87
CA GLY A 207 7.95 -4.34 1.80
C GLY A 207 7.15 -3.97 3.03
N CYS A 208 7.75 -4.14 4.20
CA CYS A 208 7.07 -3.95 5.48
C CYS A 208 7.84 -3.03 6.43
N ALA A 209 7.13 -2.50 7.42
CA ALA A 209 7.70 -1.77 8.55
C ALA A 209 6.92 -2.07 9.83
N ILE A 210 7.62 -2.08 10.97
CA ILE A 210 7.01 -2.26 12.28
C ILE A 210 7.24 -1.02 13.16
N ARG A 211 6.18 -0.54 13.81
CA ARG A 211 6.23 0.62 14.70
C ARG A 211 5.63 0.26 16.05
N ARG A 212 6.30 0.66 17.13
CA ARG A 212 5.68 0.71 18.46
C ARG A 212 5.05 2.09 18.65
N CYS A 213 3.75 2.10 18.92
CA CYS A 213 2.91 3.28 19.03
C CYS A 213 2.53 3.48 20.51
N SER A 214 2.80 4.67 21.05
CA SER A 214 2.54 4.96 22.46
C SER A 214 1.05 4.88 22.79
N ASN A 215 0.22 5.48 21.94
CA ASN A 215 -1.23 5.40 21.99
C ASN A 215 -1.74 5.16 20.56
N MET A 216 -2.70 4.26 20.42
CA MET A 216 -3.33 3.95 19.13
C MET A 216 -4.78 3.57 19.38
N TYR A 217 -5.73 4.20 18.68
CA TYR A 217 -7.14 3.87 18.81
C TYR A 217 -7.45 2.65 17.95
N VAL A 218 -7.83 1.54 18.58
CA VAL A 218 -8.02 0.23 17.96
C VAL A 218 -9.33 -0.35 18.47
N PHE A 219 -10.24 -0.73 17.55
CA PHE A 219 -11.54 -1.36 17.88
C PHE A 219 -12.34 -0.62 18.97
N GLY A 220 -12.42 0.70 18.88
CA GLY A 220 -13.20 1.51 19.82
C GLY A 220 -12.49 1.85 21.14
N SER A 221 -11.24 1.41 21.32
CA SER A 221 -10.49 1.56 22.58
C SER A 221 -9.07 2.09 22.35
N MET A 222 -8.52 2.82 23.32
CA MET A 222 -7.13 3.28 23.25
C MET A 222 -6.18 2.19 23.75
N TRP A 223 -5.31 1.71 22.86
CA TRP A 223 -4.28 0.73 23.17
C TRP A 223 -2.96 1.46 23.45
N LYS A 224 -2.37 1.18 24.62
CA LYS A 224 -1.05 1.71 24.98
C LYS A 224 0.05 0.77 24.49
N GLN A 225 1.14 1.35 23.98
CA GLN A 225 2.33 0.61 23.57
C GLN A 225 2.02 -0.51 22.55
N ALA A 226 1.12 -0.22 21.60
CA ALA A 226 0.70 -1.15 20.57
C ALA A 226 1.82 -1.34 19.53
N THR A 227 1.98 -2.55 19.03
CA THR A 227 2.96 -2.86 17.98
C THR A 227 2.24 -3.06 16.66
N PHE A 228 2.48 -2.15 15.73
CA PHE A 228 1.80 -2.05 14.44
C PHE A 228 2.73 -2.47 13.30
N LEU A 229 2.35 -3.51 12.56
CA LEU A 229 3.02 -3.98 11.37
C LEU A 229 2.20 -3.60 10.14
N VAL A 230 2.87 -2.94 9.19
CA VAL A 230 2.33 -2.60 7.87
C VAL A 230 3.15 -3.34 6.83
N CYS A 231 2.50 -4.10 5.95
CA CYS A 231 3.13 -4.74 4.79
C CYS A 231 2.43 -4.31 3.51
N ASN A 232 3.20 -3.79 2.56
CA ASN A 232 2.74 -3.33 1.26
C ASN A 232 3.13 -4.33 0.17
N TYR A 233 2.25 -4.54 -0.82
CA TYR A 233 2.40 -5.54 -1.87
C TYR A 233 2.30 -4.92 -3.27
N SER A 234 3.13 -5.36 -4.20
CA SER A 234 3.04 -4.98 -5.61
C SER A 234 3.20 -6.21 -6.52
N ILE A 235 2.40 -6.37 -7.57
CA ILE A 235 1.23 -5.57 -7.95
C ILE A 235 0.08 -5.78 -6.94
N LYS A 236 -0.85 -4.82 -6.82
CA LYS A 236 -2.04 -4.93 -5.97
C LYS A 236 -2.82 -6.22 -6.23
N GLY A 237 -3.15 -6.93 -5.15
CA GLY A 237 -4.04 -8.08 -5.17
C GLY A 237 -5.47 -7.76 -4.70
N ASN A 238 -6.23 -8.80 -4.37
CA ASN A 238 -7.61 -8.72 -3.86
C ASN A 238 -8.56 -7.93 -4.78
N TRP A 239 -8.45 -8.18 -6.08
CA TRP A 239 -9.43 -7.66 -7.05
C TRP A 239 -10.80 -8.31 -6.79
N VAL A 240 -11.85 -7.50 -6.77
CA VAL A 240 -13.20 -7.95 -6.45
C VAL A 240 -13.65 -9.00 -7.46
N GLY A 241 -14.10 -10.16 -6.97
CA GLY A 241 -14.56 -11.27 -7.80
C GLY A 241 -13.44 -12.17 -8.34
N GLU A 242 -12.18 -11.78 -8.21
CA GLU A 242 -11.04 -12.51 -8.78
C GLU A 242 -10.47 -13.54 -7.79
N ALA A 243 -9.92 -14.63 -8.36
CA ALA A 243 -9.18 -15.62 -7.59
C ALA A 243 -7.74 -15.14 -7.31
N PRO A 244 -7.13 -15.53 -6.18
CA PRO A 244 -5.77 -15.10 -5.86
C PRO A 244 -4.71 -15.67 -6.81
N TYR A 245 -4.98 -16.79 -7.47
CA TYR A 245 -4.08 -17.44 -8.40
C TYR A 245 -4.85 -18.33 -9.38
N LYS A 246 -4.20 -18.76 -10.47
CA LYS A 246 -4.75 -19.73 -11.41
C LYS A 246 -4.42 -21.14 -10.93
N THR A 247 -5.41 -22.02 -10.84
CA THR A 247 -5.18 -23.43 -10.50
C THR A 247 -4.39 -24.15 -11.60
N GLY A 248 -3.60 -25.12 -11.21
CA GLY A 248 -2.88 -25.99 -12.15
C GLY A 248 -1.67 -26.64 -11.51
N LYS A 249 -1.00 -27.53 -12.26
CA LYS A 249 0.31 -28.06 -11.86
C LYS A 249 1.26 -26.89 -11.55
N PRO A 250 2.04 -26.92 -10.46
CA PRO A 250 2.98 -25.85 -10.15
C PRO A 250 3.80 -25.42 -11.36
N CYS A 251 3.88 -24.11 -11.57
CA CYS A 251 4.59 -23.47 -12.67
C CYS A 251 4.07 -23.75 -14.10
N SER A 252 2.92 -24.40 -14.27
CA SER A 252 2.32 -24.68 -15.60
C SER A 252 1.81 -23.45 -16.34
N ALA A 253 1.63 -22.32 -15.65
CA ALA A 253 1.10 -21.08 -16.20
C ALA A 253 1.97 -19.87 -15.81
N CYS A 254 3.27 -20.06 -15.65
CA CYS A 254 4.20 -18.95 -15.40
C CYS A 254 4.25 -17.99 -16.60
N PRO A 255 4.30 -16.66 -16.37
CA PRO A 255 4.54 -15.70 -17.44
C PRO A 255 5.83 -15.98 -18.21
N SER A 256 5.85 -15.66 -19.50
CA SER A 256 6.99 -15.89 -20.39
C SER A 256 8.27 -15.18 -19.94
N SER A 257 8.14 -14.08 -19.19
CA SER A 257 9.26 -13.35 -18.57
C SER A 257 10.10 -14.19 -17.61
N TYR A 258 9.55 -15.27 -17.05
CA TYR A 258 10.27 -16.25 -16.24
C TYR A 258 10.98 -17.32 -17.09
N GLY A 259 10.67 -17.42 -18.38
CA GLY A 259 11.31 -18.34 -19.32
C GLY A 259 11.19 -19.82 -18.92
N GLY A 260 10.08 -20.23 -18.32
CA GLY A 260 9.84 -21.61 -17.89
C GLY A 260 10.58 -22.04 -16.62
N SER A 261 11.17 -21.10 -15.89
CA SER A 261 11.88 -21.39 -14.64
C SER A 261 10.92 -21.67 -13.48
N CYS A 262 11.12 -22.78 -12.77
CA CYS A 262 10.33 -23.16 -11.60
C CYS A 262 11.25 -23.44 -10.41
N ASN A 263 10.95 -22.85 -9.26
CA ASN A 263 11.68 -23.06 -8.01
C ASN A 263 10.67 -23.19 -6.87
N LYS A 264 10.68 -24.32 -6.15
CA LYS A 264 9.78 -24.58 -5.01
C LYS A 264 8.33 -24.18 -5.33
N ASN A 265 7.78 -24.73 -6.42
CA ASN A 265 6.41 -24.49 -6.90
C ASN A 265 6.09 -23.05 -7.34
N GLN A 266 7.10 -22.21 -7.61
CA GLN A 266 6.92 -20.80 -7.96
C GLN A 266 7.72 -20.40 -9.22
N CYS A 267 7.19 -19.43 -9.97
CA CYS A 267 7.85 -18.82 -11.11
C CYS A 267 9.01 -17.95 -10.63
N ASP A 268 10.26 -18.38 -10.91
CA ASP A 268 11.47 -17.73 -10.38
C ASP A 268 12.63 -17.74 -11.39
N SER A 269 12.86 -16.58 -12.02
CA SER A 269 13.87 -16.37 -13.06
C SER A 269 15.30 -16.57 -12.53
N ARG A 270 15.52 -16.44 -11.22
CA ARG A 270 16.85 -16.59 -10.61
C ARG A 270 17.34 -18.04 -10.63
N SER A 271 16.46 -19.03 -10.80
CA SER A 271 16.86 -20.43 -10.96
C SER A 271 17.61 -20.72 -12.27
N LYS A 272 17.49 -19.84 -13.29
CA LYS A 272 18.35 -19.90 -14.50
C LYS A 272 19.75 -19.36 -14.23
N SER A 273 19.86 -18.24 -13.49
CA SER A 273 21.15 -17.62 -13.19
C SER A 273 22.10 -18.56 -12.44
N ARG A 274 21.58 -19.38 -11.52
CA ARG A 274 22.38 -20.36 -10.75
C ARG A 274 22.82 -21.57 -11.58
N ARG A 275 22.00 -22.02 -12.54
CA ARG A 275 22.37 -23.10 -13.46
C ARG A 275 23.46 -22.66 -14.44
N ASN A 276 23.34 -21.45 -15.00
CA ASN A 276 24.36 -20.91 -15.89
C ASN A 276 25.68 -20.60 -15.15
N ALA A 277 25.64 -20.14 -13.89
CA ALA A 277 26.84 -19.90 -13.09
C ALA A 277 27.58 -21.19 -12.68
N SER A 278 26.90 -22.35 -12.67
CA SER A 278 27.51 -23.65 -12.33
C SER A 278 28.14 -24.34 -13.56
N GLY A 279 27.86 -23.88 -14.78
CA GLY A 279 28.35 -24.45 -16.03
C GLY A 279 29.62 -23.79 -16.61
N VAL A 280 30.23 -22.83 -15.89
CA VAL A 280 31.46 -22.11 -16.30
C VAL A 280 32.71 -22.69 -15.62
N ARG A 281 32.59 -23.86 -14.97
CA ARG A 281 33.72 -24.65 -14.46
C ARG A 281 33.64 -26.06 -15.05
N GLY A 282 33.86 -26.16 -16.35
CA GLY A 282 34.06 -27.42 -17.09
C GLY A 282 35.31 -27.27 -17.93
#